data_AF-A0A6P0JP38-F1
#
_entry.id   AF-A0A6P0JP38-F1
#
_cell.length_a   1.000
_cell.length_b   1.000
_cell.length_c   1.000
_cell.angle_alpha   90.00
_cell.angle_beta   90.00
_cell.angle_gamma   90.00
#
_symmetry.space_group_name_H-M   'P 1'
#
loop_
_entity.id
_entity.type
_entity.pdbx_description
1 polymer ?
#
loop_
_entity_poly.entity_id
_entity_poly.type
_entity_poly.pdbx_seq_one_letter_code
_entity_poly.pdbx_strand_id
1 'polypeptide(L)'
;ITSADAAGWRPSKGELDRYGREIPDEEYQTKDFEKAVSLRMRTEAIAKHITDFMKKTDRFAKTLVFCVDQEHADEMRQLLNNLNSDLVQKHPNYVCRVTADEGGVGKRHLSDFQELETDTPVILTTSQLLTTGVDAPMVKNVALARVVGSISEFKQIIGRGTRVREDYGKLFFSILDYTGAATRHFADPEFDGEPELVTEAVIDDEGQVVEEEQIDDGPTVDPDEFDEDSEEIIIDGDGPEIVEPPEVERRKFYVDGGHVEVAHQVVYEMDASGNQLRVIQYTDYSAEAVRTLFRTVDELRAVWRAPADRIEVIEKLAEKGIDFEHLAELTGTSESDPFDLLCHVAFDAPLRTRRERAERLKNGRKDLFDEYGPEARAILTELLDKYAEHGPAEFKLPDTLRVPPISAHGNVAEIISLFGGPEKLQEAVAALQDELYAA
;
A
#
# COMPACT_ATOMS: atom_id res chain seq x y z
N ILE A 1 -2.52 2.07 -9.62
CA ILE A 1 -2.99 2.03 -11.04
C ILE A 1 -2.47 0.75 -11.71
N THR A 2 -3.27 0.03 -12.50
CA THR A 2 -2.81 -1.16 -13.25
C THR A 2 -2.16 -0.78 -14.59
N SER A 3 -1.32 -1.66 -15.16
CA SER A 3 -0.68 -1.41 -16.46
C SER A 3 -1.69 -1.18 -17.60
N ALA A 4 -2.85 -1.87 -17.55
CA ALA A 4 -3.95 -1.64 -18.48
C ALA A 4 -4.64 -0.29 -18.25
N ASP A 5 -4.78 0.15 -17.00
CA ASP A 5 -5.36 1.46 -16.66
C ASP A 5 -4.43 2.63 -17.00
N ALA A 6 -3.11 2.40 -17.08
CA ALA A 6 -2.13 3.40 -17.45
C ALA A 6 -1.97 3.54 -18.97
N ALA A 7 -1.94 2.42 -19.71
CA ALA A 7 -1.63 2.40 -21.15
C ALA A 7 -2.85 2.20 -22.07
N GLY A 8 -4.00 1.83 -21.50
CA GLY A 8 -5.13 1.31 -22.27
C GLY A 8 -4.92 -0.14 -22.71
N TRP A 9 -5.93 -0.73 -23.35
CA TRP A 9 -5.88 -2.09 -23.88
C TRP A 9 -6.55 -2.16 -25.25
N ARG A 10 -5.98 -2.93 -26.17
CA ARG A 10 -6.52 -3.19 -27.51
C ARG A 10 -6.43 -4.69 -27.81
N PRO A 11 -7.49 -5.33 -28.32
CA PRO A 11 -7.46 -6.75 -28.64
C PRO A 11 -6.47 -7.08 -29.76
N SER A 12 -5.96 -8.30 -29.76
CA SER A 12 -5.26 -8.87 -30.90
C SER A 12 -6.22 -9.01 -32.09
N LYS A 13 -5.67 -8.95 -33.31
CA LYS A 13 -6.50 -9.05 -34.53
C LYS A 13 -7.29 -10.37 -34.57
N GLY A 14 -8.61 -10.27 -34.59
CA GLY A 14 -9.52 -11.41 -34.60
C GLY A 14 -9.62 -12.14 -33.26
N GLU A 15 -9.22 -11.50 -32.16
CA GLU A 15 -9.35 -12.07 -30.82
C GLU A 15 -10.82 -12.33 -30.48
N LEU A 16 -11.06 -13.53 -29.96
CA LEU A 16 -12.38 -13.97 -29.56
C LEU A 16 -12.50 -13.90 -28.04
N ASP A 17 -13.66 -13.45 -27.58
CA ASP A 17 -13.99 -13.43 -26.17
C ASP A 17 -14.28 -14.84 -25.61
N ARG A 18 -14.53 -14.93 -24.30
CA ARG A 18 -14.88 -16.18 -23.58
C ARG A 18 -16.00 -17.00 -24.24
N TYR A 19 -16.87 -16.35 -25.02
CA TYR A 19 -18.02 -16.97 -25.69
C TYR A 19 -17.81 -17.18 -27.21
N GLY A 20 -16.59 -16.96 -27.70
CA GLY A 20 -16.24 -17.14 -29.11
C GLY A 20 -16.68 -15.99 -30.02
N ARG A 21 -16.93 -14.81 -29.47
CA ARG A 21 -17.35 -13.61 -30.21
C ARG A 21 -16.13 -12.75 -30.51
N GLU A 22 -16.01 -12.26 -31.74
CA GLU A 22 -14.93 -11.35 -32.12
C GLU A 22 -15.06 -10.02 -31.38
N ILE A 23 -13.98 -9.60 -30.71
CA ILE A 23 -13.91 -8.34 -29.99
C ILE A 23 -13.62 -7.22 -30.99
N PRO A 24 -14.37 -6.10 -30.98
CA PRO A 24 -14.10 -4.97 -31.85
C PRO A 24 -12.65 -4.49 -31.71
N ASP A 25 -11.97 -4.27 -32.83
CA ASP A 25 -10.61 -3.75 -32.89
C ASP A 25 -10.60 -2.23 -32.58
N GLU A 26 -10.87 -1.93 -31.32
CA GLU A 26 -10.94 -0.60 -30.72
C GLU A 26 -9.93 -0.49 -29.57
N GLU A 27 -9.54 0.74 -29.25
CA GLU A 27 -8.74 1.01 -28.05
C GLU A 27 -9.68 1.25 -26.86
N TYR A 28 -9.54 0.42 -25.83
CA TYR A 28 -10.31 0.46 -24.60
C TYR A 28 -9.51 1.11 -23.49
N GLN A 29 -10.12 2.08 -22.82
CA GLN A 29 -9.52 2.84 -21.74
C GLN A 29 -10.18 2.49 -20.40
N THR A 30 -9.69 3.01 -19.27
CA THR A 30 -10.22 2.70 -17.92
C THR A 30 -11.74 2.83 -17.78
N LYS A 31 -12.36 3.77 -18.50
CA LYS A 31 -13.82 3.98 -18.49
C LYS A 31 -14.61 2.84 -19.17
N ASP A 32 -13.95 2.13 -20.08
CA ASP A 32 -14.53 1.05 -20.90
C ASP A 32 -14.35 -0.31 -20.24
N PHE A 33 -13.36 -0.44 -19.34
CA PHE A 33 -13.13 -1.65 -18.57
C PHE A 33 -14.31 -1.97 -17.66
N GLU A 34 -14.69 -3.24 -17.67
CA GLU A 34 -15.85 -3.82 -17.01
C GLU A 34 -17.21 -3.22 -17.42
N LYS A 35 -17.25 -2.34 -18.45
CA LYS A 35 -18.49 -1.87 -19.09
C LYS A 35 -18.64 -2.44 -20.49
N ALA A 36 -17.65 -2.16 -21.35
CA ALA A 36 -17.58 -2.64 -22.71
C ALA A 36 -16.72 -3.91 -22.82
N VAL A 37 -15.62 -3.98 -22.06
CA VAL A 37 -14.72 -5.13 -22.02
C VAL A 37 -14.37 -5.51 -20.59
N SER A 38 -14.62 -6.76 -20.21
CA SER A 38 -14.14 -7.35 -18.96
C SER A 38 -12.76 -7.94 -19.19
N LEU A 39 -11.81 -7.48 -18.40
CA LEU A 39 -10.41 -7.88 -18.46
C LEU A 39 -10.13 -8.72 -17.23
N ARG A 40 -10.31 -10.05 -17.33
CA ARG A 40 -10.16 -10.93 -16.18
C ARG A 40 -8.76 -10.84 -15.56
N MET A 41 -7.72 -10.74 -16.39
CA MET A 41 -6.33 -10.56 -15.94
C MET A 41 -6.14 -9.28 -15.11
N ARG A 42 -6.88 -8.21 -15.40
CA ARG A 42 -6.89 -6.97 -14.61
C ARG A 42 -7.52 -7.22 -13.24
N THR A 43 -8.68 -7.89 -13.21
CA THR A 43 -9.36 -8.26 -11.96
C THR A 43 -8.50 -9.19 -11.11
N GLU A 44 -7.79 -10.14 -11.73
CA GLU A 44 -6.83 -11.04 -11.07
C GLU A 44 -5.63 -10.29 -10.49
N ALA A 45 -5.05 -9.34 -11.23
CA ALA A 45 -3.96 -8.50 -10.75
C ALA A 45 -4.38 -7.67 -9.53
N ILE A 46 -5.57 -7.06 -9.59
CA ILE A 46 -6.14 -6.29 -8.47
C ILE A 46 -6.37 -7.21 -7.26
N ALA A 47 -7.02 -8.37 -7.45
CA ALA A 47 -7.31 -9.31 -6.35
C ALA A 47 -6.03 -9.84 -5.69
N LYS A 48 -4.99 -10.12 -6.50
CA LYS A 48 -3.67 -10.54 -6.02
C LYS A 48 -3.03 -9.42 -5.21
N HIS A 49 -3.00 -8.20 -5.72
CA HIS A 49 -2.42 -7.07 -5.01
C HIS A 49 -3.14 -6.77 -3.68
N ILE A 50 -4.48 -6.78 -3.66
CA ILE A 50 -5.26 -6.64 -2.42
C ILE A 50 -4.86 -7.73 -1.41
N THR A 51 -4.77 -8.98 -1.85
CA THR A 51 -4.43 -10.10 -0.97
C THR A 51 -3.00 -9.98 -0.44
N ASP A 52 -2.03 -9.61 -1.28
CA ASP A 52 -0.64 -9.46 -0.89
C ASP A 52 -0.46 -8.27 0.07
N PHE A 53 -1.13 -7.15 -0.19
CA PHE A 53 -1.19 -6.00 0.71
C PHE A 53 -1.72 -6.39 2.09
N MET A 54 -2.83 -7.14 2.15
CA MET A 54 -3.40 -7.60 3.42
C MET A 54 -2.54 -8.64 4.13
N LYS A 55 -1.78 -9.47 3.40
CA LYS A 55 -0.79 -10.40 3.99
C LYS A 55 0.38 -9.68 4.64
N LYS A 56 0.83 -8.58 4.04
CA LYS A 56 1.92 -7.74 4.56
C LYS A 56 1.48 -6.87 5.74
N THR A 57 0.22 -6.48 5.79
CA THR A 57 -0.34 -5.58 6.81
C THR A 57 -1.17 -6.32 7.86
N ASP A 58 -2.48 -6.48 7.62
CA ASP A 58 -3.43 -7.13 8.53
C ASP A 58 -4.49 -7.88 7.72
N ARG A 59 -4.50 -9.22 7.82
CA ARG A 59 -5.45 -10.08 7.09
C ARG A 59 -6.87 -10.06 7.66
N PHE A 60 -7.11 -9.39 8.77
CA PHE A 60 -8.46 -9.17 9.32
C PHE A 60 -8.86 -7.69 9.28
N ALA A 61 -8.07 -6.84 8.61
CA ALA A 61 -8.45 -5.46 8.32
C ALA A 61 -9.70 -5.43 7.44
N LYS A 62 -10.82 -4.95 8.00
CA LYS A 62 -12.10 -4.84 7.27
C LYS A 62 -11.92 -3.99 6.01
N THR A 63 -12.20 -4.59 4.87
CA THR A 63 -11.87 -4.08 3.53
C THR A 63 -13.12 -4.00 2.66
N LEU A 64 -13.37 -2.84 2.05
CA LEU A 64 -14.41 -2.65 1.04
C LEU A 64 -13.79 -2.60 -0.35
N VAL A 65 -14.34 -3.34 -1.31
CA VAL A 65 -13.88 -3.37 -2.70
C VAL A 65 -15.01 -2.91 -3.62
N PHE A 66 -14.86 -1.72 -4.19
CA PHE A 66 -15.81 -1.10 -5.11
C PHE A 66 -15.50 -1.51 -6.55
N CYS A 67 -16.37 -2.35 -7.09
CA CYS A 67 -16.31 -2.93 -8.43
C CYS A 67 -17.28 -2.20 -9.37
N VAL A 68 -17.09 -2.35 -10.68
CA VAL A 68 -17.86 -1.60 -11.69
C VAL A 68 -19.34 -1.98 -11.70
N ASP A 69 -19.65 -3.27 -11.70
CA ASP A 69 -21.00 -3.82 -11.74
C ASP A 69 -21.13 -5.07 -10.82
N GLN A 70 -22.32 -5.68 -10.78
CA GLN A 70 -22.57 -6.84 -9.92
C GLN A 70 -21.79 -8.09 -10.34
N GLU A 71 -21.49 -8.22 -11.64
CA GLU A 71 -20.75 -9.36 -12.19
C GLU A 71 -19.27 -9.27 -11.81
N HIS A 72 -18.66 -8.09 -12.00
CA HIS A 72 -17.30 -7.81 -11.56
C HIS A 72 -17.17 -8.00 -10.04
N ALA A 73 -18.16 -7.59 -9.25
CA ALA A 73 -18.15 -7.83 -7.80
C ALA A 73 -18.11 -9.33 -7.44
N ASP A 74 -18.83 -10.18 -8.17
CA ASP A 74 -18.77 -11.63 -7.92
C ASP A 74 -17.46 -12.25 -8.41
N GLU A 75 -16.96 -11.87 -9.58
CA GLU A 75 -15.67 -12.36 -10.07
C GLU A 75 -14.53 -11.98 -9.10
N MET A 76 -14.51 -10.73 -8.63
CA MET A 76 -13.60 -10.25 -7.59
C MET A 76 -13.75 -11.07 -6.29
N ARG A 77 -14.98 -11.34 -5.84
CA ARG A 77 -15.24 -12.17 -4.65
C ARG A 77 -14.69 -13.59 -4.80
N GLN A 78 -14.86 -14.20 -5.98
CA GLN A 78 -14.37 -15.55 -6.26
C GLN A 78 -12.83 -15.59 -6.24
N LEU A 79 -12.18 -14.63 -6.90
CA LEU A 79 -10.72 -14.52 -6.95
C LEU A 79 -10.12 -14.30 -5.55
N LEU A 80 -10.67 -13.37 -4.78
CA LEU A 80 -10.24 -13.11 -3.41
C LEU A 80 -10.46 -14.31 -2.49
N ASN A 81 -11.58 -15.05 -2.63
CA ASN A 81 -11.79 -16.29 -1.89
C ASN A 81 -10.70 -17.33 -2.19
N ASN A 82 -10.36 -17.52 -3.47
CA ASN A 82 -9.37 -18.51 -3.88
C ASN A 82 -7.96 -18.16 -3.37
N LEU A 83 -7.58 -16.88 -3.47
CA LEU A 83 -6.28 -16.36 -3.00
C LEU A 83 -6.13 -16.40 -1.48
N ASN A 84 -7.24 -16.43 -0.75
CA ASN A 84 -7.32 -16.52 0.71
C ASN A 84 -7.92 -17.85 1.19
N SER A 85 -7.75 -18.92 0.39
CA SER A 85 -8.38 -20.23 0.64
C SER A 85 -8.04 -20.82 2.02
N ASP A 86 -6.88 -20.50 2.56
CA ASP A 86 -6.44 -20.87 3.90
C ASP A 86 -7.32 -20.27 5.02
N LEU A 87 -7.79 -19.02 4.85
CA LEU A 87 -8.71 -18.37 5.78
C LEU A 87 -10.16 -18.77 5.48
N VAL A 88 -10.53 -18.89 4.21
CA VAL A 88 -11.89 -19.28 3.81
C VAL A 88 -12.27 -20.68 4.33
N GLN A 89 -11.30 -21.60 4.38
CA GLN A 89 -11.52 -22.93 4.99
C GLN A 89 -11.91 -22.86 6.48
N LYS A 90 -11.44 -21.85 7.21
CA LYS A 90 -11.75 -21.62 8.63
C LYS A 90 -12.98 -20.72 8.80
N HIS A 91 -13.14 -19.77 7.89
CA HIS A 91 -14.17 -18.75 7.90
C HIS A 91 -14.85 -18.69 6.52
N PRO A 92 -15.91 -19.47 6.29
CA PRO A 92 -16.56 -19.56 4.98
C PRO A 92 -17.10 -18.23 4.44
N ASN A 93 -17.31 -17.26 5.32
CA ASN A 93 -17.78 -15.90 5.03
C ASN A 93 -16.66 -14.85 5.05
N TYR A 94 -15.38 -15.25 4.91
CA TYR A 94 -14.25 -14.30 4.92
C TYR A 94 -14.37 -13.22 3.81
N VAL A 95 -14.78 -13.62 2.59
CA VAL A 95 -15.08 -12.70 1.48
C VAL A 95 -16.54 -12.86 1.05
N CYS A 96 -17.31 -11.78 1.16
CA CYS A 96 -18.72 -11.74 0.79
C CYS A 96 -18.99 -10.70 -0.32
N ARG A 97 -20.06 -10.91 -1.08
CA ARG A 97 -20.59 -9.93 -2.04
C ARG A 97 -21.82 -9.26 -1.44
N VAL A 98 -21.92 -7.94 -1.60
CA VAL A 98 -23.08 -7.15 -1.20
C VAL A 98 -23.51 -6.28 -2.37
N THR A 99 -24.49 -6.78 -3.12
CA THR A 99 -25.12 -6.10 -4.25
C THR A 99 -26.65 -6.27 -4.16
N ALA A 100 -27.39 -5.71 -5.12
CA ALA A 100 -28.85 -5.80 -5.15
C ALA A 100 -29.33 -7.25 -5.27
N ASP A 101 -28.63 -8.08 -6.05
CA ASP A 101 -28.99 -9.48 -6.32
C ASP A 101 -28.98 -10.35 -5.05
N GLU A 102 -28.16 -10.00 -4.06
CA GLU A 102 -27.97 -10.84 -2.86
C GLU A 102 -29.08 -10.67 -1.83
N GLY A 103 -29.98 -9.70 -2.05
CA GLY A 103 -31.18 -9.48 -1.26
C GLY A 103 -30.95 -9.54 0.26
N GLY A 104 -31.66 -10.46 0.93
CA GLY A 104 -31.57 -10.62 2.39
C GLY A 104 -30.24 -11.22 2.89
N VAL A 105 -29.52 -11.96 2.05
CA VAL A 105 -28.22 -12.55 2.42
C VAL A 105 -27.14 -11.47 2.43
N GLY A 106 -27.08 -10.64 1.38
CA GLY A 106 -26.16 -9.51 1.32
C GLY A 106 -26.35 -8.52 2.47
N LYS A 107 -27.60 -8.24 2.86
CA LYS A 107 -27.90 -7.40 4.03
C LYS A 107 -27.40 -7.98 5.35
N ARG A 108 -27.42 -9.31 5.50
CA ARG A 108 -26.87 -9.98 6.69
C ARG A 108 -25.36 -9.86 6.73
N HIS A 109 -24.68 -10.15 5.63
CA HIS A 109 -23.22 -9.97 5.54
C HIS A 109 -22.78 -8.54 5.81
N LEU A 110 -23.56 -7.57 5.34
CA LEU A 110 -23.33 -6.17 5.66
C LEU A 110 -23.51 -5.89 7.15
N SER A 111 -24.60 -6.36 7.77
CA SER A 111 -24.84 -6.23 9.22
C SER A 111 -23.68 -6.82 10.02
N ASP A 112 -23.29 -8.05 9.72
CA ASP A 112 -22.17 -8.75 10.37
C ASP A 112 -20.86 -7.96 10.18
N PHE A 113 -20.63 -7.38 8.99
CA PHE A 113 -19.45 -6.57 8.71
C PHE A 113 -19.40 -5.27 9.52
N GLN A 114 -20.56 -4.67 9.82
CA GLN A 114 -20.66 -3.42 10.59
C GLN A 114 -20.44 -3.62 12.10
N GLU A 115 -20.64 -4.84 12.60
CA GLU A 115 -20.44 -5.17 14.01
C GLU A 115 -18.96 -5.04 14.41
N LEU A 116 -18.73 -4.56 15.63
CA LEU A 116 -17.39 -4.29 16.16
C LEU A 116 -16.68 -5.56 16.64
N GLU A 117 -17.45 -6.53 17.14
CA GLU A 117 -16.94 -7.76 17.75
C GLU A 117 -16.87 -8.93 16.76
N THR A 118 -17.24 -8.70 15.50
CA THR A 118 -17.21 -9.72 14.46
C THR A 118 -15.94 -9.63 13.63
N ASP A 119 -15.21 -10.74 13.60
CA ASP A 119 -13.99 -10.85 12.80
C ASP A 119 -14.28 -11.10 11.30
N THR A 120 -15.51 -11.52 10.95
CA THR A 120 -15.89 -11.83 9.55
C THR A 120 -17.34 -11.42 9.26
N PRO A 121 -17.68 -11.00 8.02
CA PRO A 121 -16.81 -10.90 6.85
C PRO A 121 -15.67 -9.88 6.98
N VAL A 122 -14.52 -10.16 6.37
CA VAL A 122 -13.38 -9.23 6.35
C VAL A 122 -13.39 -8.41 5.07
N ILE A 123 -13.75 -9.03 3.94
CA ILE A 123 -13.76 -8.35 2.65
C ILE A 123 -15.17 -8.34 2.09
N LEU A 124 -15.71 -7.15 1.79
CA LEU A 124 -16.94 -7.00 1.03
C LEU A 124 -16.65 -6.46 -0.36
N THR A 125 -17.14 -7.18 -1.36
CA THR A 125 -17.20 -6.71 -2.75
C THR A 125 -18.58 -6.12 -3.05
N THR A 126 -18.61 -4.98 -3.72
CA THR A 126 -19.87 -4.32 -4.08
C THR A 126 -19.73 -3.57 -5.40
N SER A 127 -20.85 -3.26 -6.04
CA SER A 127 -20.89 -2.35 -7.18
C SER A 127 -21.21 -0.91 -6.76
N GLN A 128 -22.41 -0.71 -6.20
CA GLN A 128 -22.94 0.60 -5.82
C GLN A 128 -23.76 0.56 -4.52
N LEU A 129 -24.21 -0.62 -4.05
CA LEU A 129 -25.16 -0.74 -2.95
C LEU A 129 -24.62 -0.25 -1.59
N LEU A 130 -23.30 -0.10 -1.46
CA LEU A 130 -22.65 0.42 -0.25
C LEU A 130 -22.31 1.92 -0.32
N THR A 131 -22.70 2.65 -1.38
CA THR A 131 -22.40 4.09 -1.47
C THR A 131 -23.21 4.91 -0.44
N THR A 132 -24.42 4.47 -0.10
CA THR A 132 -25.29 5.16 0.87
C THR A 132 -25.66 4.28 2.07
N GLY A 133 -25.56 4.83 3.29
CA GLY A 133 -26.20 4.26 4.48
C GLY A 133 -25.46 3.15 5.23
N VAL A 134 -24.21 2.83 4.85
CA VAL A 134 -23.37 1.88 5.59
C VAL A 134 -22.57 2.60 6.67
N ASP A 135 -22.75 2.16 7.91
CA ASP A 135 -21.98 2.58 9.06
C ASP A 135 -21.06 1.42 9.51
N ALA A 136 -19.81 1.43 9.07
CA ALA A 136 -18.82 0.42 9.39
C ALA A 136 -17.55 1.09 9.92
N PRO A 137 -17.49 1.47 11.21
CA PRO A 137 -16.41 2.29 11.76
C PRO A 137 -15.05 1.58 11.77
N MET A 138 -15.02 0.26 11.59
CA MET A 138 -13.81 -0.56 11.60
C MET A 138 -13.20 -0.77 10.20
N VAL A 139 -13.72 -0.13 9.15
CA VAL A 139 -13.14 -0.22 7.80
C VAL A 139 -11.74 0.37 7.80
N LYS A 140 -10.74 -0.47 7.59
CA LYS A 140 -9.32 -0.08 7.52
C LYS A 140 -8.83 0.08 6.08
N ASN A 141 -9.49 -0.55 5.11
CA ASN A 141 -9.10 -0.47 3.69
C ASN A 141 -10.31 -0.21 2.78
N VAL A 142 -10.13 0.67 1.79
CA VAL A 142 -11.10 0.95 0.73
C VAL A 142 -10.40 0.79 -0.62
N ALA A 143 -10.77 -0.23 -1.38
CA ALA A 143 -10.23 -0.51 -2.70
C ALA A 143 -11.17 -0.05 -3.82
N LEU A 144 -10.66 0.73 -4.75
CA LEU A 144 -11.37 1.27 -5.90
C LEU A 144 -10.93 0.52 -7.17
N ALA A 145 -11.75 -0.44 -7.60
CA ALA A 145 -11.56 -1.19 -8.85
C ALA A 145 -12.44 -0.63 -10.00
N ARG A 146 -13.08 0.53 -9.77
CA ARG A 146 -13.95 1.25 -10.72
C ARG A 146 -13.60 2.73 -10.74
N VAL A 147 -13.92 3.38 -11.86
CA VAL A 147 -13.99 4.83 -11.92
C VAL A 147 -15.16 5.32 -11.06
N VAL A 148 -14.89 6.31 -10.22
CA VAL A 148 -15.90 7.05 -9.47
C VAL A 148 -16.30 8.25 -10.32
N GLY A 149 -17.60 8.46 -10.54
CA GLY A 149 -18.05 9.43 -11.55
C GLY A 149 -18.18 10.86 -11.03
N SER A 150 -18.20 11.03 -9.70
CA SER A 150 -18.37 12.33 -9.06
C SER A 150 -17.63 12.41 -7.73
N ILE A 151 -17.21 13.61 -7.36
CA ILE A 151 -16.59 13.88 -6.06
C ILE A 151 -17.54 13.55 -4.90
N SER A 152 -18.85 13.70 -5.08
CA SER A 152 -19.85 13.35 -4.07
C SER A 152 -19.91 11.85 -3.82
N GLU A 153 -19.93 11.03 -4.87
CA GLU A 153 -19.85 9.56 -4.76
C GLU A 153 -18.53 9.14 -4.10
N PHE A 154 -17.43 9.79 -4.48
CA PHE A 154 -16.12 9.54 -3.90
C PHE A 154 -16.09 9.85 -2.39
N LYS A 155 -16.58 11.02 -1.98
CA LYS A 155 -16.72 11.43 -0.57
C LYS A 155 -17.59 10.45 0.22
N GLN A 156 -18.64 9.92 -0.38
CA GLN A 156 -19.50 8.91 0.25
C GLN A 156 -18.81 7.56 0.44
N ILE A 157 -17.91 7.17 -0.48
CA ILE A 157 -17.13 5.94 -0.40
C ILE A 157 -16.04 6.06 0.68
N ILE A 158 -15.22 7.11 0.64
CA ILE A 158 -14.13 7.30 1.60
C ILE A 158 -14.64 7.62 3.00
N GLY A 159 -15.78 8.32 3.12
CA GLY A 159 -16.42 8.65 4.40
C GLY A 159 -16.82 7.43 5.22
N ARG A 160 -16.75 6.22 4.65
CA ARG A 160 -16.90 4.94 5.36
C ARG A 160 -15.65 4.58 6.18
N GLY A 161 -14.47 4.98 5.72
CA GLY A 161 -13.19 4.75 6.39
C GLY A 161 -12.73 5.89 7.30
N THR A 162 -13.27 7.10 7.17
CA THR A 162 -12.76 8.30 7.90
C THR A 162 -13.08 8.32 9.40
N ARG A 163 -13.91 7.41 9.91
CA ARG A 163 -14.23 7.37 11.35
C ARG A 163 -13.05 6.86 12.17
N VAL A 164 -12.50 7.68 13.06
CA VAL A 164 -11.41 7.29 13.97
C VAL A 164 -11.96 6.45 15.13
N ARG A 165 -11.24 5.39 15.51
CA ARG A 165 -11.56 4.52 16.65
C ARG A 165 -10.27 4.11 17.35
N GLU A 166 -9.74 5.01 18.18
CA GLU A 166 -8.50 4.80 18.93
C GLU A 166 -8.56 3.56 19.83
N ASP A 167 -9.70 3.36 20.53
CA ASP A 167 -9.93 2.21 21.43
C ASP A 167 -9.79 0.83 20.74
N TYR A 168 -9.88 0.80 19.41
CA TYR A 168 -9.77 -0.42 18.58
C TYR A 168 -8.56 -0.37 17.63
N GLY A 169 -7.60 0.52 17.90
CA GLY A 169 -6.35 0.62 17.13
C GLY A 169 -6.54 1.16 15.71
N LYS A 170 -7.61 1.92 15.45
CA LYS A 170 -7.89 2.50 14.13
C LYS A 170 -7.63 4.01 14.16
N LEU A 171 -6.42 4.39 13.74
CA LEU A 171 -5.97 5.78 13.62
C LEU A 171 -6.06 6.32 12.19
N PHE A 172 -5.93 5.44 11.19
CA PHE A 172 -6.00 5.78 9.77
C PHE A 172 -6.76 4.67 8.99
N PHE A 173 -6.93 4.87 7.69
CA PHE A 173 -7.39 3.85 6.75
C PHE A 173 -6.67 4.02 5.41
N SER A 174 -6.55 2.94 4.64
CA SER A 174 -5.84 2.93 3.36
C SER A 174 -6.84 2.99 2.19
N ILE A 175 -6.52 3.78 1.17
CA ILE A 175 -7.25 3.78 -0.11
C ILE A 175 -6.38 3.13 -1.17
N LEU A 176 -6.85 2.04 -1.75
CA LEU A 176 -6.18 1.32 -2.83
C LEU A 176 -6.84 1.69 -4.16
N ASP A 177 -6.29 2.66 -4.89
CA ASP A 177 -6.84 3.09 -6.17
C ASP A 177 -6.16 2.43 -7.38
N TYR A 178 -6.90 1.53 -8.02
CA TYR A 178 -6.44 0.81 -9.21
C TYR A 178 -6.76 1.54 -10.52
N THR A 179 -7.61 2.57 -10.48
CA THR A 179 -8.15 3.28 -11.65
C THR A 179 -7.60 4.70 -11.83
N GLY A 180 -6.93 5.24 -10.81
CA GLY A 180 -6.50 6.64 -10.80
C GLY A 180 -7.68 7.62 -10.72
N ALA A 181 -8.82 7.17 -10.19
CA ALA A 181 -10.00 8.01 -9.98
C ALA A 181 -9.85 8.92 -8.76
N ALA A 182 -9.15 8.44 -7.72
CA ALA A 182 -8.81 9.23 -6.55
C ALA A 182 -7.94 10.44 -6.97
N THR A 183 -6.81 10.18 -7.63
CA THR A 183 -5.86 11.24 -8.06
C THR A 183 -6.52 12.33 -8.91
N ARG A 184 -7.52 11.98 -9.75
CA ARG A 184 -8.25 12.94 -10.59
C ARG A 184 -9.30 13.78 -9.84
N HIS A 185 -9.91 13.24 -8.78
CA HIS A 185 -10.94 13.95 -8.02
C HIS A 185 -10.41 14.67 -6.78
N PHE A 186 -9.16 14.38 -6.38
CA PHE A 186 -8.46 15.07 -5.30
C PHE A 186 -7.73 16.34 -5.74
N ALA A 187 -7.67 16.64 -7.05
CA ALA A 187 -7.14 17.92 -7.54
C ALA A 187 -8.18 19.06 -7.44
N ASP A 188 -8.91 19.15 -6.32
CA ASP A 188 -9.90 20.22 -6.06
C ASP A 188 -9.37 21.16 -4.95
N PRO A 189 -8.88 22.36 -5.30
CA PRO A 189 -8.31 23.33 -4.36
C PRO A 189 -9.28 23.77 -3.25
N GLU A 190 -10.60 23.74 -3.49
CA GLU A 190 -11.60 24.10 -2.47
C GLU A 190 -11.69 23.05 -1.35
N PHE A 191 -11.26 21.82 -1.62
CA PHE A 191 -11.21 20.73 -0.64
C PHE A 191 -9.84 20.69 0.07
N ASP A 192 -8.74 20.88 -0.65
CA ASP A 192 -7.37 20.58 -0.16
C ASP A 192 -6.49 21.81 0.15
N GLY A 193 -6.92 23.04 -0.19
CA GLY A 193 -6.03 24.21 -0.17
C GLY A 193 -5.05 24.19 -1.34
N GLU A 194 -4.36 25.31 -1.60
CA GLU A 194 -3.41 25.37 -2.72
C GLU A 194 -2.17 24.51 -2.43
N PRO A 195 -1.75 23.65 -3.37
CA PRO A 195 -0.47 22.95 -3.25
C PRO A 195 0.67 23.97 -3.33
N GLU A 196 1.57 23.99 -2.34
CA GLU A 196 2.67 24.96 -2.36
C GLU A 196 3.63 24.76 -3.54
N LEU A 197 3.71 23.56 -4.14
CA LEU A 197 4.53 23.24 -5.31
C LEU A 197 3.95 22.01 -6.04
N VAL A 198 3.69 22.14 -7.34
CA VAL A 198 3.45 21.00 -8.25
C VAL A 198 4.66 20.87 -9.15
N THR A 199 5.40 19.77 -9.01
CA THR A 199 6.42 19.36 -9.98
C THR A 199 5.97 18.07 -10.64
N GLU A 200 5.89 18.08 -11.97
CA GLU A 200 5.77 16.86 -12.75
C GLU A 200 7.18 16.37 -13.08
N ALA A 201 7.48 15.15 -12.64
CA ALA A 201 8.76 14.48 -12.91
C ALA A 201 8.52 13.30 -13.84
N VAL A 202 9.16 13.31 -15.02
CA VAL A 202 9.20 12.16 -15.93
C VAL A 202 10.35 11.26 -15.48
N ILE A 203 10.06 10.00 -15.17
CA ILE A 203 11.03 9.02 -14.68
C ILE A 203 11.29 7.98 -15.78
N ASP A 204 12.55 7.66 -16.05
CA ASP A 204 12.91 6.60 -16.99
C ASP A 204 12.75 5.17 -16.43
N ASP A 205 12.97 4.19 -17.30
CA ASP A 205 12.89 2.76 -16.99
C ASP A 205 13.90 2.29 -15.92
N GLU A 206 14.86 3.16 -15.53
CA GLU A 206 15.88 2.92 -14.50
C GLU A 206 15.60 3.71 -13.19
N GLY A 207 14.48 4.44 -13.13
CA GLY A 207 14.05 5.17 -11.95
C GLY A 207 14.68 6.55 -11.79
N GLN A 208 15.34 7.09 -12.83
CA GLN A 208 15.92 8.43 -12.78
C GLN A 208 14.97 9.48 -13.34
N VAL A 209 14.87 10.62 -12.66
CA VAL A 209 14.11 11.79 -13.14
C VAL A 209 14.84 12.38 -14.36
N VAL A 210 14.22 12.28 -15.52
CA VAL A 210 14.77 12.74 -16.80
C VAL A 210 14.32 14.17 -17.13
N GLU A 211 13.17 14.59 -16.61
CA GLU A 211 12.60 15.92 -16.84
C GLU A 211 11.75 16.34 -15.64
N GLU A 212 11.92 17.59 -15.17
CA GLU A 212 11.17 18.19 -14.06
C GLU A 212 10.71 19.59 -14.51
N GLU A 213 9.40 19.77 -14.72
CA GLU A 213 8.82 21.09 -15.03
C GLU A 213 8.12 21.66 -13.79
N GLN A 214 8.47 22.90 -13.45
CA GLN A 214 7.71 23.73 -12.51
C GLN A 214 6.62 24.45 -13.29
N ILE A 215 5.36 24.13 -13.01
CA ILE A 215 4.21 24.78 -13.62
C ILE A 215 3.94 26.06 -12.82
N ASP A 216 4.29 27.22 -13.40
CA ASP A 216 3.93 28.53 -12.85
C ASP A 216 2.58 28.94 -13.45
N ASP A 217 1.51 28.81 -12.66
CA ASP A 217 0.16 29.13 -13.11
C ASP A 217 -0.01 30.65 -13.28
N GLY A 218 -0.37 31.07 -14.48
CA GLY A 218 -0.90 32.41 -14.71
C GLY A 218 -1.63 32.55 -16.05
N PRO A 219 -2.50 33.56 -16.18
CA PRO A 219 -3.65 33.85 -15.32
C PRO A 219 -4.87 33.01 -15.73
N THR A 220 -5.74 32.78 -14.75
CA THR A 220 -7.07 32.20 -14.86
C THR A 220 -7.96 32.93 -15.86
N VAL A 221 -8.71 32.17 -16.67
CA VAL A 221 -9.87 32.69 -17.39
C VAL A 221 -11.04 32.75 -16.40
N ASP A 222 -11.58 33.95 -16.20
CA ASP A 222 -12.70 34.25 -15.30
C ASP A 222 -13.94 33.37 -15.61
N PRO A 223 -14.59 32.75 -14.62
CA PRO A 223 -15.83 32.00 -14.81
C PRO A 223 -17.11 32.85 -14.94
N ASP A 224 -17.02 34.19 -14.92
CA ASP A 224 -18.19 35.09 -14.87
C ASP A 224 -18.77 35.50 -16.25
N GLU A 225 -18.54 34.72 -17.32
CA GLU A 225 -19.29 34.87 -18.59
C GLU A 225 -20.10 33.61 -18.94
N PHE A 226 -21.08 33.29 -18.10
CA PHE A 226 -22.30 32.63 -18.57
C PHE A 226 -23.50 33.39 -17.99
N ASP A 227 -24.07 34.27 -18.83
CA ASP A 227 -25.24 35.10 -18.56
C ASP A 227 -26.39 34.29 -17.94
N GLU A 228 -26.84 34.77 -16.79
CA GLU A 228 -28.19 34.53 -16.26
C GLU A 228 -29.21 35.25 -17.13
N ASP A 229 -29.87 34.53 -18.04
CA ASP A 229 -31.18 34.92 -18.56
C ASP A 229 -32.15 33.74 -18.39
N SER A 230 -32.60 33.55 -17.14
CA SER A 230 -33.80 32.77 -16.85
C SER A 230 -35.05 33.64 -17.08
N GLU A 231 -35.59 33.63 -18.30
CA GLU A 231 -36.98 34.05 -18.52
C GLU A 231 -37.92 32.91 -18.09
N GLU A 232 -38.83 33.21 -17.17
CA GLU A 232 -39.96 32.37 -16.81
C GLU A 232 -40.84 32.10 -18.05
N ILE A 233 -40.91 30.83 -18.48
CA ILE A 233 -41.89 30.38 -19.47
C ILE A 233 -42.92 29.47 -18.78
N ILE A 234 -44.10 30.05 -18.54
CA ILE A 234 -45.34 29.33 -18.27
C ILE A 234 -45.87 28.83 -19.61
N ILE A 235 -45.96 27.51 -19.84
CA ILE A 235 -46.67 26.93 -20.99
C ILE A 235 -47.64 25.83 -20.53
N ASP A 236 -48.92 26.14 -20.70
CA ASP A 236 -50.05 25.22 -20.84
C ASP A 236 -49.88 24.34 -22.10
N GLY A 237 -50.19 23.04 -21.99
CA GLY A 237 -50.69 22.20 -23.09
C GLY A 237 -49.66 21.50 -24.00
N ASP A 238 -49.78 20.17 -24.06
CA ASP A 238 -49.25 19.22 -25.07
C ASP A 238 -47.94 19.61 -25.80
N GLY A 239 -46.81 19.11 -25.31
CA GLY A 239 -45.49 19.17 -25.95
C GLY A 239 -45.07 17.83 -26.60
N PRO A 240 -44.15 17.85 -27.58
CA PRO A 240 -43.88 16.73 -28.48
C PRO A 240 -43.13 15.59 -27.78
N GLU A 241 -43.45 14.36 -28.17
CA GLU A 241 -42.76 13.15 -27.77
C GLU A 241 -41.29 13.21 -28.23
N ILE A 242 -40.37 13.45 -27.30
CA ILE A 242 -38.93 13.28 -27.53
C ILE A 242 -38.69 11.78 -27.61
N VAL A 243 -38.66 11.24 -28.83
CA VAL A 243 -38.17 9.88 -29.06
C VAL A 243 -36.65 9.94 -28.91
N GLU A 244 -36.16 9.65 -27.71
CA GLU A 244 -34.75 9.34 -27.51
C GLU A 244 -34.39 8.16 -28.43
N PRO A 245 -33.32 8.25 -29.24
CA PRO A 245 -32.85 7.10 -29.98
C PRO A 245 -32.49 6.00 -28.96
N PRO A 246 -32.89 4.74 -29.19
CA PRO A 246 -32.65 3.68 -28.21
C PRO A 246 -31.15 3.57 -27.95
N GLU A 247 -30.75 3.65 -26.68
CA GLU A 247 -29.43 3.22 -26.24
C GLU A 247 -29.23 1.79 -26.74
N VAL A 248 -28.39 1.63 -27.76
CA VAL A 248 -27.95 0.30 -28.16
C VAL A 248 -27.08 -0.18 -27.00
N GLU A 249 -27.61 -1.04 -26.12
CA GLU A 249 -26.85 -1.74 -25.10
C GLU A 249 -25.62 -2.37 -25.76
N ARG A 250 -24.46 -1.70 -25.66
CA ARG A 250 -23.21 -2.24 -26.14
C ARG A 250 -22.91 -3.46 -25.28
N ARG A 251 -23.03 -4.65 -25.88
CA ARG A 251 -22.89 -5.92 -25.18
C ARG A 251 -21.45 -6.10 -24.70
N LYS A 252 -21.25 -6.36 -23.41
CA LYS A 252 -19.93 -6.56 -22.77
C LYS A 252 -19.20 -7.79 -23.34
N PHE A 253 -17.91 -7.64 -23.65
CA PHE A 253 -16.98 -8.70 -24.10
C PHE A 253 -16.09 -9.17 -22.94
N TYR A 254 -15.64 -10.42 -22.94
CA TYR A 254 -14.87 -11.01 -21.83
C TYR A 254 -13.54 -11.59 -22.30
N VAL A 255 -12.44 -11.10 -21.73
CA VAL A 255 -11.07 -11.46 -22.11
C VAL A 255 -10.39 -12.18 -20.95
N ASP A 256 -10.02 -13.44 -21.18
CA ASP A 256 -9.43 -14.30 -20.15
C ASP A 256 -7.90 -14.45 -20.26
N GLY A 257 -7.29 -14.03 -21.37
CA GLY A 257 -5.85 -14.17 -21.61
C GLY A 257 -5.11 -12.84 -21.62
N GLY A 258 -3.89 -12.79 -21.11
CA GLY A 258 -3.05 -11.58 -21.04
C GLY A 258 -2.29 -11.48 -19.71
N HIS A 259 -1.52 -10.41 -19.52
CA HIS A 259 -0.78 -10.13 -18.29
C HIS A 259 -0.94 -8.65 -17.91
N VAL A 260 -1.29 -8.36 -16.66
CA VAL A 260 -1.48 -7.01 -16.11
C VAL A 260 -0.84 -6.95 -14.73
N GLU A 261 -0.16 -5.85 -14.42
CA GLU A 261 0.52 -5.62 -13.13
C GLU A 261 0.06 -4.30 -12.50
N VAL A 262 0.30 -4.10 -11.20
CA VAL A 262 -0.02 -2.86 -10.48
C VAL A 262 1.25 -2.01 -10.40
N ALA A 263 1.21 -0.80 -10.94
CA ALA A 263 2.41 -0.01 -11.22
C ALA A 263 2.87 0.91 -10.07
N HIS A 264 1.96 1.42 -9.21
CA HIS A 264 2.30 2.45 -8.19
C HIS A 264 1.37 2.39 -6.96
N GLN A 265 1.91 2.66 -5.76
CA GLN A 265 1.21 2.70 -4.46
C GLN A 265 1.31 4.10 -3.81
N VAL A 266 0.18 4.61 -3.32
CA VAL A 266 0.01 5.97 -2.79
C VAL A 266 -0.69 5.88 -1.43
N VAL A 267 -0.23 6.65 -0.44
CA VAL A 267 -0.81 6.74 0.91
C VAL A 267 -1.56 8.05 1.05
N TYR A 268 -2.66 8.02 1.79
CA TYR A 268 -3.46 9.20 2.08
C TYR A 268 -3.39 9.48 3.58
N GLU A 269 -2.84 10.63 3.97
CA GLU A 269 -2.77 11.07 5.37
C GLU A 269 -3.86 12.10 5.67
N MET A 270 -4.49 12.00 6.84
CA MET A 270 -5.48 12.96 7.30
C MET A 270 -4.81 14.07 8.11
N ASP A 271 -5.23 15.32 7.91
CA ASP A 271 -4.80 16.42 8.77
C ASP A 271 -5.27 16.24 10.23
N ALA A 272 -4.65 16.96 11.17
CA ALA A 272 -4.97 16.87 12.60
C ALA A 272 -6.44 17.23 12.96
N SER A 273 -7.19 17.78 12.00
CA SER A 273 -8.61 18.14 12.13
C SER A 273 -9.57 17.10 11.53
N GLY A 274 -9.05 16.11 10.80
CA GLY A 274 -9.81 15.03 10.17
C GLY A 274 -10.61 15.43 8.91
N ASN A 275 -10.26 16.56 8.27
CA ASN A 275 -11.03 17.15 7.19
C ASN A 275 -10.35 17.09 5.81
N GLN A 276 -9.02 16.90 5.74
CA GLN A 276 -8.26 16.89 4.47
C GLN A 276 -7.43 15.62 4.31
N LEU A 277 -7.36 15.10 3.08
CA LEU A 277 -6.62 13.88 2.71
C LEU A 277 -5.46 14.25 1.79
N ARG A 278 -4.23 14.29 2.33
CA ARG A 278 -3.04 14.56 1.52
C ARG A 278 -2.60 13.29 0.79
N VAL A 279 -2.52 13.35 -0.53
CA VAL A 279 -2.02 12.26 -1.40
C VAL A 279 -0.50 12.32 -1.43
N ILE A 280 0.17 11.29 -0.93
CA ILE A 280 1.64 11.23 -0.88
C ILE A 280 2.12 9.85 -1.32
N GLN A 281 3.24 9.76 -2.01
CA GLN A 281 3.82 8.45 -2.31
C GLN A 281 4.14 7.72 -1.00
N TYR A 282 4.07 6.39 -0.97
CA TYR A 282 4.37 5.63 0.26
C TYR A 282 5.78 5.92 0.80
N THR A 283 6.72 6.19 -0.10
CA THR A 283 8.07 6.69 0.19
C THR A 283 8.03 8.06 0.86
N ASP A 284 7.28 9.01 0.32
CA ASP A 284 7.13 10.36 0.90
C ASP A 284 6.44 10.33 2.27
N TYR A 285 5.40 9.52 2.44
CA TYR A 285 4.75 9.28 3.73
C TYR A 285 5.74 8.74 4.76
N SER A 286 6.48 7.72 4.37
CA SER A 286 7.48 7.12 5.25
C SER A 286 8.58 8.12 5.58
N ALA A 287 8.98 8.97 4.63
CA ALA A 287 9.92 10.06 4.84
C ALA A 287 9.40 11.07 5.87
N GLU A 288 8.15 11.51 5.73
CA GLU A 288 7.49 12.47 6.63
C GLU A 288 7.31 11.89 8.04
N ALA A 289 6.89 10.63 8.14
CA ALA A 289 6.77 9.93 9.42
C ALA A 289 8.12 9.83 10.14
N VAL A 290 9.21 9.54 9.42
CA VAL A 290 10.56 9.51 9.97
C VAL A 290 11.02 10.92 10.37
N ARG A 291 10.79 11.94 9.52
CA ARG A 291 11.12 13.36 9.82
C ARG A 291 10.35 13.91 11.02
N THR A 292 9.15 13.40 11.27
CA THR A 292 8.34 13.75 12.45
C THR A 292 8.94 13.18 13.73
N LEU A 293 9.50 11.97 13.67
CA LEU A 293 10.14 11.32 14.82
C LEU A 293 11.58 11.84 15.05
N PHE A 294 12.31 12.15 13.97
CA PHE A 294 13.72 12.54 14.00
C PHE A 294 13.98 13.69 13.04
N ARG A 295 14.58 14.78 13.51
CA ARG A 295 14.84 15.97 12.68
C ARG A 295 16.09 15.84 11.83
N THR A 296 17.01 14.95 12.22
CA THR A 296 18.30 14.77 11.56
C THR A 296 18.70 13.30 11.55
N VAL A 297 19.58 12.94 10.61
CA VAL A 297 20.21 11.62 10.55
C VAL A 297 20.96 11.30 11.85
N ASP A 298 21.59 12.30 12.50
CA ASP A 298 22.35 12.10 13.73
C ASP A 298 21.45 11.76 14.92
N GLU A 299 20.25 12.36 15.00
CA GLU A 299 19.23 12.00 15.99
C GLU A 299 18.75 10.57 15.78
N LEU A 300 18.38 10.21 14.53
CA LEU A 300 17.99 8.84 14.19
C LEU A 300 19.12 7.85 14.53
N ARG A 301 20.38 8.18 14.22
CA ARG A 301 21.55 7.33 14.52
C ARG A 301 21.79 7.16 16.01
N ALA A 302 21.62 8.21 16.81
CA ALA A 302 21.79 8.11 18.26
C ALA A 302 20.80 7.11 18.87
N VAL A 303 19.54 7.14 18.43
CA VAL A 303 18.50 6.21 18.88
C VAL A 303 18.71 4.81 18.29
N TRP A 304 19.06 4.71 17.00
CA TRP A 304 19.23 3.43 16.32
C TRP A 304 20.42 2.59 16.81
N ARG A 305 21.45 3.24 17.36
CA ARG A 305 22.61 2.58 17.98
C ARG A 305 22.24 1.78 19.22
N ALA A 306 21.24 2.23 19.98
CA ALA A 306 20.75 1.54 21.16
C ALA A 306 19.78 0.41 20.75
N PRO A 307 20.06 -0.88 21.03
CA PRO A 307 19.20 -1.97 20.57
C PRO A 307 17.76 -1.90 21.10
N ALA A 308 17.58 -1.42 22.34
CA ALA A 308 16.26 -1.26 22.94
C ALA A 308 15.45 -0.16 22.22
N ASP A 309 16.04 1.01 22.05
CA ASP A 309 15.35 2.14 21.42
C ASP A 309 15.09 1.87 19.93
N ARG A 310 16.00 1.19 19.24
CA ARG A 310 15.79 0.74 17.84
C ARG A 310 14.52 -0.10 17.68
N ILE A 311 14.25 -1.02 18.62
CA ILE A 311 13.04 -1.84 18.58
C ILE A 311 11.80 -0.94 18.69
N GLU A 312 11.82 0.03 19.59
CA GLU A 312 10.73 1.00 19.77
C GLU A 312 10.49 1.84 18.49
N VAL A 313 11.56 2.23 17.77
CA VAL A 313 11.42 2.94 16.49
C VAL A 313 10.75 2.06 15.44
N ILE A 314 11.17 0.79 15.32
CA ILE A 314 10.58 -0.16 14.36
C ILE A 314 9.09 -0.38 14.68
N GLU A 315 8.73 -0.57 15.95
CA GLU A 315 7.35 -0.76 16.38
C GLU A 315 6.48 0.47 16.10
N LYS A 316 6.97 1.69 16.41
CA LYS A 316 6.25 2.94 16.11
C LYS A 316 6.01 3.16 14.62
N LEU A 317 6.97 2.80 13.78
CA LEU A 317 6.82 2.88 12.32
C LEU A 317 5.84 1.81 11.83
N ALA A 318 5.89 0.59 12.36
CA ALA A 318 4.93 -0.47 12.04
C ALA A 318 3.49 -0.12 12.46
N GLU A 319 3.29 0.53 13.61
CA GLU A 319 1.98 1.06 14.03
C GLU A 319 1.42 2.12 13.05
N LYS A 320 2.31 2.82 12.35
CA LYS A 320 1.98 3.75 11.25
C LYS A 320 1.82 3.05 9.90
N GLY A 321 1.88 1.72 9.85
CA GLY A 321 1.77 0.94 8.60
C GLY A 321 3.02 1.02 7.72
N ILE A 322 4.15 1.42 8.28
CA ILE A 322 5.44 1.49 7.57
C ILE A 322 6.14 0.14 7.74
N ASP A 323 6.22 -0.61 6.64
CA ASP A 323 6.88 -1.90 6.55
C ASP A 323 8.21 -1.76 5.80
N PHE A 324 9.28 -2.29 6.39
CA PHE A 324 10.63 -2.14 5.86
C PHE A 324 10.88 -3.00 4.63
N GLU A 325 10.29 -4.21 4.55
CA GLU A 325 10.43 -5.06 3.37
C GLU A 325 9.78 -4.39 2.16
N HIS A 326 8.59 -3.84 2.36
CA HIS A 326 7.87 -3.11 1.33
C HIS A 326 8.57 -1.80 0.92
N LEU A 327 9.09 -1.02 1.86
CA LEU A 327 9.92 0.16 1.54
C LEU A 327 11.16 -0.22 0.72
N ALA A 328 11.79 -1.35 1.04
CA ALA A 328 12.98 -1.82 0.33
C ALA A 328 12.66 -2.28 -1.10
N GLU A 329 11.49 -2.90 -1.32
CA GLU A 329 10.99 -3.23 -2.67
C GLU A 329 10.77 -1.97 -3.51
N LEU A 330 10.13 -0.94 -2.94
CA LEU A 330 9.81 0.30 -3.66
C LEU A 330 11.03 1.15 -3.99
N THR A 331 12.07 1.08 -3.15
CA THR A 331 13.38 1.73 -3.39
C THR A 331 14.32 0.88 -4.25
N GLY A 332 13.81 -0.23 -4.82
CA GLY A 332 14.56 -1.09 -5.74
C GLY A 332 15.69 -1.91 -5.09
N THR A 333 15.75 -1.99 -3.76
CA THR A 333 16.94 -2.50 -3.05
C THR A 333 16.58 -3.31 -1.80
N SER A 334 16.18 -4.59 -1.97
CA SER A 334 15.78 -5.51 -0.89
C SER A 334 16.88 -5.85 0.14
N GLU A 335 18.14 -5.64 -0.22
CA GLU A 335 19.32 -5.93 0.63
C GLU A 335 19.73 -4.76 1.53
N SER A 336 19.00 -3.64 1.45
CA SER A 336 19.27 -2.43 2.23
C SER A 336 19.20 -2.70 3.72
N ASP A 337 20.09 -2.06 4.47
CA ASP A 337 19.94 -2.04 5.92
C ASP A 337 18.77 -1.13 6.30
N PRO A 338 17.91 -1.54 7.25
CA PRO A 338 16.76 -0.75 7.69
C PRO A 338 17.10 0.69 8.12
N PHE A 339 18.24 0.94 8.76
CA PHE A 339 18.64 2.32 9.10
C PHE A 339 18.97 3.13 7.86
N ASP A 340 19.75 2.56 6.94
CA ASP A 340 20.15 3.26 5.72
C ASP A 340 18.93 3.51 4.82
N LEU A 341 17.95 2.60 4.82
CA LEU A 341 16.66 2.78 4.15
C LEU A 341 15.88 3.98 4.71
N LEU A 342 15.76 4.10 6.04
CA LEU A 342 15.13 5.28 6.65
C LEU A 342 15.92 6.56 6.35
N CYS A 343 17.24 6.49 6.38
CA CYS A 343 18.08 7.65 6.07
C CYS A 343 17.93 8.10 4.63
N HIS A 344 17.85 7.15 3.69
CA HIS A 344 17.65 7.43 2.28
C HIS A 344 16.30 8.07 2.03
N VAL A 345 15.23 7.43 2.51
CA VAL A 345 13.86 7.90 2.30
C VAL A 345 13.62 9.26 2.98
N ALA A 346 14.10 9.46 4.20
CA ALA A 346 13.83 10.67 4.97
C ALA A 346 14.84 11.81 4.76
N PHE A 347 16.08 11.53 4.38
CA PHE A 347 17.14 12.55 4.36
C PHE A 347 18.00 12.52 3.10
N ASP A 348 17.56 11.79 2.06
CA ASP A 348 18.29 11.63 0.80
C ASP A 348 19.74 11.14 1.00
N ALA A 349 19.93 10.31 2.04
CA ALA A 349 21.23 9.74 2.34
C ALA A 349 21.57 8.59 1.36
N PRO A 350 22.86 8.32 1.13
CA PRO A 350 23.27 7.16 0.34
C PRO A 350 22.74 5.85 0.93
N LEU A 351 22.02 5.09 0.13
CA LEU A 351 21.52 3.77 0.50
C LEU A 351 22.69 2.79 0.60
N ARG A 352 22.71 1.99 1.68
CA ARG A 352 23.74 0.96 1.90
C ARG A 352 23.10 -0.36 2.27
N THR A 353 23.72 -1.43 1.81
CA THR A 353 23.31 -2.80 2.13
C THR A 353 23.83 -3.23 3.49
N ARG A 354 23.14 -4.20 4.09
CA ARG A 354 23.59 -4.84 5.35
C ARG A 354 25.01 -5.43 5.19
N ARG A 355 25.28 -6.03 4.04
CA ARG A 355 26.59 -6.62 3.70
C ARG A 355 27.70 -5.56 3.63
N GLU A 356 27.44 -4.41 3.02
CA GLU A 356 28.40 -3.30 2.97
C GLU A 356 28.73 -2.77 4.37
N ARG A 357 27.74 -2.66 5.26
CA ARG A 357 27.99 -2.27 6.66
C ARG A 357 28.87 -3.28 7.40
N ALA A 358 28.51 -4.56 7.30
CA ALA A 358 29.27 -5.63 7.95
C ALA A 358 30.73 -5.65 7.46
N GLU A 359 30.95 -5.56 6.16
CA GLU A 359 32.31 -5.53 5.58
C GLU A 359 33.08 -4.26 5.97
N ARG A 360 32.43 -3.11 6.03
CA ARG A 360 33.05 -1.87 6.49
C ARG A 360 33.50 -1.98 7.95
N LEU A 361 32.68 -2.58 8.81
CA LEU A 361 33.04 -2.79 10.22
C LEU A 361 34.24 -3.75 10.35
N LYS A 362 34.21 -4.90 9.67
CA LYS A 362 35.30 -5.88 9.65
C LYS A 362 36.63 -5.26 9.18
N ASN A 363 36.58 -4.41 8.16
CA ASN A 363 37.77 -3.81 7.57
C ASN A 363 38.25 -2.56 8.31
N GLY A 364 37.33 -1.76 8.84
CA GLY A 364 37.60 -0.45 9.45
C GLY A 364 37.90 -0.49 10.95
N ARG A 365 37.39 -1.48 11.69
CA ARG A 365 37.56 -1.60 13.15
C ARG A 365 38.14 -2.94 13.57
N LYS A 366 39.30 -3.28 13.00
CA LYS A 366 40.03 -4.52 13.37
C LYS A 366 40.41 -4.57 14.84
N ASP A 367 40.65 -3.41 15.44
CA ASP A 367 40.92 -3.21 16.86
C ASP A 367 39.82 -3.80 17.76
N LEU A 368 38.54 -3.64 17.39
CA LEU A 368 37.41 -4.20 18.14
C LEU A 368 37.50 -5.72 18.23
N PHE A 369 37.91 -6.38 17.15
CA PHE A 369 38.03 -7.84 17.09
C PHE A 369 39.32 -8.35 17.75
N ASP A 370 40.35 -7.52 17.81
CA ASP A 370 41.65 -7.86 18.37
C ASP A 370 41.64 -7.97 19.90
N GLU A 371 40.65 -7.38 20.58
CA GLU A 371 40.41 -7.53 22.02
C GLU A 371 39.99 -8.95 22.42
N TYR A 372 39.50 -9.74 21.47
CA TYR A 372 38.97 -11.08 21.70
C TYR A 372 39.90 -12.19 21.17
N GLY A 373 39.89 -13.32 21.87
CA GLY A 373 40.56 -14.55 21.45
C GLY A 373 39.99 -15.10 20.12
N PRO A 374 40.69 -16.04 19.46
CA PRO A 374 40.34 -16.48 18.10
C PRO A 374 38.93 -17.06 17.99
N GLU A 375 38.46 -17.79 19.00
CA GLU A 375 37.12 -18.40 19.00
C GLU A 375 36.01 -17.35 19.21
N ALA A 376 36.17 -16.45 20.20
CA ALA A 376 35.23 -15.35 20.43
C ALA A 376 35.16 -14.39 19.23
N ARG A 377 36.30 -14.13 18.57
CA ARG A 377 36.37 -13.35 17.33
C ARG A 377 35.61 -14.00 16.18
N ALA A 378 35.75 -15.33 16.02
CA ALA A 378 35.01 -16.07 15.01
C ALA A 378 33.50 -15.93 15.23
N ILE A 379 33.04 -16.05 16.48
CA ILE A 379 31.62 -15.87 16.84
C ILE A 379 31.12 -14.46 16.52
N LEU A 380 31.87 -13.40 16.85
CA LEU A 380 31.50 -12.02 16.48
C LEU A 380 31.42 -11.81 14.96
N THR A 381 32.32 -12.46 14.22
CA THR A 381 32.33 -12.41 12.75
C THR A 381 31.11 -13.14 12.17
N GLU A 382 30.78 -14.31 12.69
CA GLU A 382 29.61 -15.09 12.28
C GLU A 382 28.29 -14.39 12.65
N LEU A 383 28.23 -13.67 13.76
CA LEU A 383 27.10 -12.80 14.11
C LEU A 383 26.90 -11.68 13.09
N LEU A 384 27.99 -11.06 12.61
CA LEU A 384 27.92 -10.07 11.54
C LEU A 384 27.47 -10.65 10.21
N ASP A 385 27.93 -11.85 9.87
CA ASP A 385 27.51 -12.54 8.64
C ASP A 385 26.02 -12.86 8.67
N LYS A 386 25.51 -13.35 9.80
CA LYS A 386 24.08 -13.54 10.01
C LYS A 386 23.29 -12.24 9.89
N TYR A 387 23.78 -11.15 10.48
CA TYR A 387 23.17 -9.83 10.30
C TYR A 387 23.14 -9.40 8.82
N ALA A 388 24.21 -9.65 8.06
CA ALA A 388 24.24 -9.31 6.64
C ALA A 388 23.15 -10.05 5.83
N GLU A 389 22.88 -11.30 6.19
CA GLU A 389 21.91 -12.16 5.51
C GLU A 389 20.45 -11.95 5.97
N HIS A 390 20.23 -11.75 7.27
CA HIS A 390 18.88 -11.80 7.87
C HIS A 390 18.48 -10.52 8.63
N GLY A 391 19.38 -9.56 8.75
CA GLY A 391 19.10 -8.25 9.35
C GLY A 391 19.29 -8.17 10.87
N PRO A 392 18.89 -7.05 11.49
CA PRO A 392 19.24 -6.70 12.87
C PRO A 392 18.59 -7.59 13.93
N ALA A 393 17.59 -8.41 13.56
CA ALA A 393 16.96 -9.36 14.48
C ALA A 393 17.94 -10.44 14.97
N GLU A 394 19.00 -10.72 14.23
CA GLU A 394 20.01 -11.73 14.57
C GLU A 394 20.85 -11.38 15.80
N PHE A 395 20.83 -10.13 16.28
CA PHE A 395 21.52 -9.76 17.52
C PHE A 395 20.75 -10.12 18.80
N LYS A 396 19.58 -10.78 18.69
CA LYS A 396 18.79 -11.25 19.84
C LYS A 396 19.39 -12.51 20.48
N LEU A 397 20.25 -12.29 21.47
CA LEU A 397 20.79 -13.35 22.32
C LEU A 397 19.73 -13.84 23.34
N PRO A 398 19.74 -15.12 23.75
CA PRO A 398 20.73 -16.16 23.45
C PRO A 398 20.40 -17.05 22.24
N ASP A 399 19.28 -16.81 21.56
CA ASP A 399 18.75 -17.74 20.57
C ASP A 399 19.66 -17.89 19.35
N THR A 400 20.28 -16.80 18.88
CA THR A 400 21.24 -16.82 17.76
C THR A 400 22.43 -17.75 18.02
N LEU A 401 22.83 -17.91 19.29
CA LEU A 401 23.97 -18.78 19.66
C LEU A 401 23.67 -20.26 19.47
N ARG A 402 22.39 -20.63 19.34
CA ARG A 402 21.94 -22.02 19.16
C ARG A 402 21.88 -22.43 17.69
N VAL A 403 22.14 -21.51 16.77
CA VAL A 403 22.01 -21.71 15.32
C VAL A 403 23.39 -21.83 14.68
N PRO A 404 23.60 -22.76 13.72
CA PRO A 404 24.84 -22.81 12.94
C PRO A 404 25.10 -21.50 12.17
N PRO A 405 26.37 -21.13 11.91
CA PRO A 405 27.59 -21.83 12.33
C PRO A 405 27.97 -21.63 13.82
N ILE A 406 27.36 -20.68 14.52
CA ILE A 406 27.74 -20.29 15.90
C ILE A 406 27.65 -21.47 16.87
N SER A 407 26.61 -22.30 16.75
CA SER A 407 26.43 -23.49 17.58
C SER A 407 27.55 -24.55 17.44
N ALA A 408 28.42 -24.45 16.42
CA ALA A 408 29.56 -25.34 16.24
C ALA A 408 30.72 -25.01 17.19
N HIS A 409 30.75 -23.81 17.77
CA HIS A 409 31.77 -23.37 18.74
C HIS A 409 31.52 -23.90 20.16
N GLY A 410 30.39 -24.56 20.39
CA GLY A 410 30.04 -25.17 21.67
C GLY A 410 28.59 -24.94 22.06
N ASN A 411 28.22 -25.40 23.25
CA ASN A 411 26.93 -25.08 23.83
C ASN A 411 26.89 -23.61 24.30
N VAL A 412 25.69 -23.08 24.57
CA VAL A 412 25.50 -21.67 24.95
C VAL A 412 26.37 -21.25 26.15
N ALA A 413 26.56 -22.12 27.14
CA ALA A 413 27.37 -21.80 28.32
C ALA A 413 28.87 -21.74 27.99
N GLU A 414 29.35 -22.64 27.13
CA GLU A 414 30.73 -22.63 26.62
C GLU A 414 31.00 -21.35 25.84
N ILE A 415 30.09 -20.98 24.92
CA ILE A 415 30.19 -19.74 24.14
C ILE A 415 30.25 -18.52 25.07
N ILE A 416 29.34 -18.42 26.05
CA ILE A 416 29.34 -17.33 27.02
C ILE A 416 30.67 -17.25 27.80
N SER A 417 31.27 -18.39 28.13
CA SER A 417 32.54 -18.44 28.85
C SER A 417 33.71 -17.88 28.05
N LEU A 418 33.69 -17.97 26.71
CA LEU A 418 34.73 -17.41 25.84
C LEU A 418 34.84 -15.88 25.94
N PHE A 419 33.73 -15.21 26.27
CA PHE A 419 33.69 -13.77 26.49
C PHE A 419 33.95 -13.39 27.96
N GLY A 420 34.08 -14.38 28.86
CA GLY A 420 34.30 -14.17 30.28
C GLY A 420 33.01 -13.93 31.09
N GLY A 421 31.85 -14.30 30.55
CA GLY A 421 30.56 -14.22 31.23
C GLY A 421 29.45 -13.60 30.37
N PRO A 422 28.17 -13.72 30.82
CA PRO A 422 27.03 -13.25 30.04
C PRO A 422 27.01 -11.74 29.85
N GLU A 423 27.42 -10.97 30.88
CA GLU A 423 27.52 -9.50 30.82
C GLU A 423 28.54 -9.07 29.76
N LYS A 424 29.73 -9.69 29.74
CA LYS A 424 30.78 -9.37 28.76
C LYS A 424 30.40 -9.75 27.33
N LEU A 425 29.65 -10.82 27.12
CA LEU A 425 29.10 -11.16 25.81
C LEU A 425 28.09 -10.10 25.35
N GLN A 426 27.21 -9.64 26.24
CA GLN A 426 26.27 -8.57 25.94
C GLN A 426 27.00 -7.27 25.62
N GLU A 427 28.03 -6.91 26.38
CA GLU A 427 28.89 -5.76 26.11
C GLU A 427 29.58 -5.87 24.74
N ALA A 428 30.13 -7.04 24.40
CA ALA A 428 30.78 -7.28 23.12
C ALA A 428 29.81 -7.10 21.95
N VAL A 429 28.60 -7.66 22.04
CA VAL A 429 27.57 -7.56 21.01
C VAL A 429 26.96 -6.16 20.95
N ALA A 430 26.89 -5.44 22.07
CA ALA A 430 26.49 -4.03 22.10
C ALA A 430 27.54 -3.14 21.42
N ALA A 431 28.83 -3.33 21.72
CA ALA A 431 29.93 -2.60 21.08
C ALA A 431 30.00 -2.87 19.57
N LEU A 432 29.77 -4.12 19.16
CA LEU A 432 29.68 -4.51 17.76
C LEU A 432 28.56 -3.75 17.03
N GLN A 433 27.38 -3.67 17.64
CA GLN A 433 26.24 -2.94 17.07
C GLN A 433 26.47 -1.43 17.07
N ASP A 434 27.06 -0.86 18.12
CA ASP A 434 27.37 0.57 18.19
C ASP A 434 28.27 0.99 17.02
N GLU A 435 29.32 0.21 16.78
CA GLU A 435 30.27 0.45 15.69
C GLU A 435 29.69 0.18 14.29
N LEU A 436 28.74 -0.75 14.17
CA LEU A 436 28.03 -1.01 12.92
C LEU A 436 27.26 0.23 12.42
N TYR A 437 26.78 1.06 13.35
CA TYR A 437 26.00 2.26 13.08
C TYR A 437 26.75 3.58 13.34
N ALA A 438 28.00 3.53 13.81
CA ALA A 438 28.76 4.71 14.22
C ALA A 438 29.12 5.69 13.08
N ALA A 439 29.07 5.26 11.81
CA ALA A 439 29.67 6.01 10.71
C ALA A 439 28.99 5.87 9.34
#